data_AF-A0A250FT50-F1
#
_entry.id   AF-A0A250FT50-F1
#
_cell.length_a   1.000
_cell.length_b   1.000
_cell.length_c   1.000
_cell.angle_alpha   90.00
_cell.angle_beta   90.00
_cell.angle_gamma   90.00
#
_symmetry.space_group_name_H-M   'P 1'
#
loop_
_entity.id
_entity.type
_entity.pdbx_description
1 polymer ?
#
loop_
_entity_poly.entity_id
_entity_poly.type
_entity_poly.pdbx_seq_one_letter_code
_entity_poly.pdbx_strand_id
1 'polypeptide(L)'
;MNLTTKLLFKALILEYVLAFISVFIGIIVTGADSFSDFSAILFHLAIPVLVGFLFSATIIYYIGTYIDLKRPSKSFCMVIGIFLMFLLLTISVLIGTFTLRILFENSIDNFSYLNTLLIFYVFGGVQTLFVGLWLGVKLNQLLK
;
A
#
# COMPACT_ATOMS: atom_id res chain seq x y z
N MET A 1 -21.72 -4.41 -0.01
CA MET A 1 -20.63 -3.41 0.12
C MET A 1 -21.14 -2.05 -0.33
N ASN A 2 -21.04 -1.03 0.54
CA ASN A 2 -21.47 0.33 0.19
C ASN A 2 -20.51 0.98 -0.81
N LEU A 3 -20.91 2.14 -1.35
CA LEU A 3 -20.19 2.84 -2.41
C LEU A 3 -18.79 3.28 -1.93
N THR A 4 -18.69 3.70 -0.67
CA THR A 4 -17.44 4.09 -0.01
C THR A 4 -16.47 2.92 0.05
N THR A 5 -16.87 1.75 0.57
CA THR A 5 -16.02 0.56 0.62
C THR A 5 -15.53 0.19 -0.77
N LYS A 6 -16.41 0.22 -1.79
CA LYS A 6 -16.04 -0.09 -3.18
C LYS A 6 -14.96 0.88 -3.70
N LEU A 7 -15.09 2.17 -3.39
CA LEU A 7 -14.12 3.17 -3.78
C LEU A 7 -12.77 2.97 -3.07
N LEU A 8 -12.79 2.67 -1.78
CA LEU A 8 -11.59 2.37 -1.00
C LEU A 8 -10.85 1.14 -1.55
N PHE A 9 -11.57 0.06 -1.89
CA PHE A 9 -10.97 -1.11 -2.53
C PHE A 9 -10.36 -0.77 -3.90
N LYS A 10 -11.00 0.09 -4.70
CA LYS A 10 -10.41 0.55 -5.97
C LYS A 10 -9.10 1.30 -5.75
N ALA A 11 -9.03 2.15 -4.73
CA ALA A 11 -7.80 2.87 -4.39
C ALA A 11 -6.71 1.90 -3.92
N LEU A 12 -7.04 0.90 -3.09
CA LEU A 12 -6.10 -0.13 -2.66
C LEU A 12 -5.54 -0.93 -3.83
N ILE A 13 -6.41 -1.40 -4.74
CA ILE A 13 -5.96 -2.15 -5.93
C ILE A 13 -5.05 -1.27 -6.80
N LEU A 14 -5.43 0.00 -7.01
CA LEU A 14 -4.64 0.94 -7.79
C LEU A 14 -3.25 1.14 -7.17
N GLU A 15 -3.17 1.31 -5.85
CA GLU A 15 -1.91 1.45 -5.13
C GLU A 15 -1.00 0.24 -5.33
N TYR A 16 -1.54 -0.97 -5.21
CA TYR A 16 -0.76 -2.20 -5.36
C TYR A 16 -0.29 -2.43 -6.79
N VAL A 17 -1.12 -2.12 -7.78
CA VAL A 17 -0.73 -2.17 -9.20
C VAL A 17 0.41 -1.20 -9.48
N LEU A 18 0.30 0.04 -9.00
CA LEU A 18 1.37 1.04 -9.16
C LEU A 18 2.64 0.63 -8.41
N ALA A 19 2.53 0.13 -7.19
CA ALA A 19 3.67 -0.36 -6.42
C ALA A 19 4.38 -1.51 -7.15
N PHE A 20 3.64 -2.45 -7.74
CA PHE A 20 4.21 -3.53 -8.53
C PHE A 20 4.94 -3.00 -9.76
N ILE A 21 4.35 -2.06 -10.51
CA ILE A 21 5.01 -1.40 -11.64
C ILE A 21 6.30 -0.70 -11.20
N SER A 22 6.28 0.03 -10.09
CA SER A 22 7.45 0.73 -9.54
C SER A 22 8.58 -0.23 -9.19
N VAL A 23 8.27 -1.39 -8.59
CA VAL A 23 9.26 -2.45 -8.32
C VAL A 23 9.85 -2.99 -9.62
N PHE A 24 9.01 -3.24 -10.63
CA PHE A 24 9.48 -3.72 -11.94
C PHE A 24 10.43 -2.73 -12.62
N ILE A 25 10.08 -1.45 -12.62
CA ILE A 25 10.94 -0.40 -13.16
C ILE A 25 12.26 -0.36 -12.40
N GLY A 26 12.22 -0.45 -11.07
CA GLY A 26 13.41 -0.51 -10.22
C GLY A 26 14.35 -1.63 -10.61
N ILE A 27 13.83 -2.86 -10.73
CA ILE A 27 14.59 -4.06 -11.10
C ILE A 27 15.26 -3.88 -12.48
N ILE A 28 14.50 -3.40 -13.48
CA ILE A 28 15.02 -3.15 -14.84
C ILE A 28 16.16 -2.12 -14.82
N VAL A 29 15.97 -1.01 -14.10
CA VAL A 29 16.97 0.07 -14.02
C VAL A 29 18.23 -0.37 -13.29
N THR A 30 18.11 -1.23 -12.26
CA THR A 30 19.25 -1.71 -11.47
C THR A 30 20.07 -2.81 -12.15
N GLY A 31 19.64 -3.33 -13.31
CA GLY A 31 20.38 -4.35 -14.04
C GLY A 31 20.50 -5.68 -13.29
N ALA A 32 19.40 -6.15 -12.66
CA ALA A 32 19.36 -7.49 -12.10
C ALA A 32 19.42 -8.52 -13.25
N ASP A 33 20.64 -8.92 -13.62
CA ASP A 33 20.97 -9.54 -14.90
C ASP A 33 20.54 -11.02 -15.05
N SER A 34 19.77 -11.59 -14.10
CA SER A 34 19.29 -12.98 -14.23
C SER A 34 17.80 -13.15 -13.94
N PHE A 35 17.13 -13.91 -14.80
CA PHE A 35 15.74 -14.34 -14.62
C PHE A 35 15.55 -15.13 -13.31
N SER A 36 16.62 -15.77 -12.82
CA SER A 36 16.68 -16.43 -11.51
C SER A 36 16.55 -15.45 -10.35
N ASP A 37 17.27 -14.32 -10.37
CA ASP A 37 17.18 -13.29 -9.32
C ASP A 37 15.78 -12.66 -9.30
N PHE A 38 15.19 -12.46 -10.48
CA PHE A 38 13.82 -12.00 -10.62
C PHE A 38 12.81 -12.96 -9.97
N SER A 39 12.92 -14.26 -10.25
CA SER A 39 12.01 -15.27 -9.68
C SER A 39 12.12 -15.37 -8.16
N ALA A 40 13.34 -15.24 -7.62
CA ALA A 40 13.59 -15.22 -6.19
C ALA A 40 12.99 -13.97 -5.54
N ILE A 41 13.25 -12.78 -6.09
CA ILE A 41 12.69 -11.51 -5.59
C ILE A 41 11.17 -11.57 -5.58
N LEU A 42 10.55 -12.06 -6.66
CA LEU A 42 9.10 -12.19 -6.75
C LEU A 42 8.56 -13.14 -5.67
N PHE A 43 9.20 -14.29 -5.46
CA PHE A 43 8.77 -15.26 -4.45
C PHE A 43 8.90 -14.71 -3.02
N HIS A 44 10.03 -14.06 -2.72
CA HIS A 44 10.28 -13.43 -1.42
C HIS A 44 9.33 -12.24 -1.16
N LEU A 45 8.88 -11.54 -2.20
CA LEU A 45 7.99 -10.38 -2.08
C LEU A 45 6.50 -10.76 -2.10
N ALA A 46 6.11 -11.84 -2.79
CA ALA A 46 4.72 -12.21 -3.02
C ALA A 46 3.95 -12.49 -1.72
N ILE A 47 4.50 -13.28 -0.81
CA ILE A 47 3.82 -13.63 0.45
C ILE A 47 3.65 -12.39 1.34
N PRO A 48 4.69 -11.60 1.65
CA PRO A 48 4.57 -10.36 2.41
C PRO A 48 3.56 -9.36 1.83
N VAL A 49 3.60 -9.15 0.51
CA VAL A 49 2.70 -8.22 -0.20
C VAL A 49 1.26 -8.72 -0.11
N LEU A 50 1.03 -10.01 -0.30
CA LEU A 50 -0.31 -10.60 -0.18
C LEU A 50 -0.85 -10.46 1.25
N VAL A 51 -0.06 -10.75 2.28
CA VAL A 51 -0.50 -10.60 3.67
C VAL A 51 -0.79 -9.14 4.00
N GLY A 52 0.09 -8.21 3.59
CA GLY A 52 -0.14 -6.77 3.73
C GLY A 52 -1.41 -6.29 3.01
N PHE A 53 -1.70 -6.86 1.82
CA PHE A 53 -2.91 -6.56 1.06
C PHE A 53 -4.17 -7.03 1.81
N LEU A 54 -4.16 -8.26 2.31
CA LEU A 54 -5.29 -8.85 3.03
C LEU A 54 -5.59 -8.08 4.33
N PHE A 55 -4.55 -7.65 5.05
CA PHE A 55 -4.72 -6.79 6.23
C PHE A 55 -5.32 -5.43 5.87
N SER A 56 -4.81 -4.79 4.82
CA SER A 56 -5.34 -3.51 4.34
C SER A 56 -6.80 -3.63 3.86
N ALA A 57 -7.11 -4.70 3.13
CA ALA A 57 -8.47 -5.02 2.69
C ALA A 57 -9.43 -5.21 3.87
N THR A 58 -8.98 -5.91 4.91
CA THR A 58 -9.75 -6.07 6.16
C THR A 58 -10.05 -4.73 6.80
N ILE A 59 -9.07 -3.84 6.92
CA ILE A 59 -9.25 -2.49 7.49
C ILE A 59 -10.25 -1.69 6.66
N ILE A 60 -10.13 -1.71 5.32
CA ILE A 60 -11.08 -1.04 4.43
C ILE A 60 -12.50 -1.56 4.64
N TYR A 61 -12.66 -2.88 4.79
CA TYR A 61 -13.96 -3.49 5.05
C TYR A 61 -14.54 -2.98 6.38
N TYR A 62 -13.75 -2.91 7.45
CA TYR A 62 -14.18 -2.33 8.73
C TYR A 62 -14.55 -0.85 8.60
N ILE A 63 -13.70 -0.04 7.99
CA ILE A 63 -13.97 1.39 7.78
C ILE A 63 -15.27 1.58 7.01
N GLY A 64 -15.43 0.88 5.88
CA GLY A 64 -16.63 1.01 5.07
C GLY A 64 -17.89 0.48 5.72
N THR A 65 -17.79 -0.46 6.66
CA THR A 65 -18.96 -1.05 7.36
C THR A 65 -19.38 -0.23 8.58
N TYR A 66 -18.43 0.35 9.32
CA TYR A 66 -18.69 0.94 10.63
C TYR A 66 -18.43 2.45 10.72
N ILE A 67 -17.72 3.05 9.75
CA ILE A 67 -17.39 4.48 9.76
C ILE A 67 -18.24 5.19 8.71
N ASP A 68 -19.23 5.94 9.20
CA ASP A 68 -19.94 6.91 8.37
C ASP A 68 -19.09 8.16 8.18
N LEU A 69 -18.56 8.31 6.97
CA LEU A 69 -17.91 9.55 6.53
C LEU A 69 -18.97 10.64 6.36
N LYS A 70 -19.24 11.40 7.42
CA LYS A 70 -20.11 12.60 7.37
C LYS A 70 -19.59 13.58 6.34
N ARG A 71 -20.46 14.18 5.51
CA ARG A 71 -20.16 15.16 4.44
C ARG A 71 -19.10 16.20 4.84
N PRO A 72 -17.81 15.97 4.55
CA PRO A 72 -16.77 16.92 4.88
C PRO A 72 -16.64 17.98 3.80
N SER A 73 -15.90 19.05 4.10
CA SER A 73 -15.47 19.98 3.06
C SER A 73 -14.56 19.29 2.05
N LYS A 74 -14.49 19.81 0.82
CA LYS A 74 -13.63 19.27 -0.25
C LYS A 74 -12.17 19.06 0.20
N SER A 75 -11.61 20.03 0.94
CA SER A 75 -10.24 19.96 1.46
C SER A 75 -10.09 18.84 2.48
N PHE A 76 -11.07 18.64 3.36
CA PHE A 76 -11.04 17.54 4.32
C PHE A 76 -11.14 16.17 3.63
N CYS A 77 -11.94 16.02 2.58
CA CYS A 77 -11.98 14.81 1.76
C CYS A 77 -10.62 14.49 1.11
N MET A 78 -9.88 15.49 0.66
CA MET A 78 -8.52 15.31 0.12
C MET A 78 -7.53 14.87 1.21
N VAL A 79 -7.54 15.55 2.36
CA VAL A 79 -6.67 15.20 3.49
C VAL A 79 -6.96 13.78 4.00
N ILE A 80 -8.22 13.40 4.15
CA ILE A 80 -8.57 12.06 4.64
C ILE A 80 -8.22 10.96 3.63
N GLY A 81 -8.35 11.24 2.32
CA GLY A 81 -7.92 10.32 1.27
C GLY A 81 -6.42 10.05 1.32
N ILE A 82 -5.61 11.10 1.42
CA ILE A 82 -4.14 10.99 1.58
C ILE A 82 -3.81 10.23 2.86
N PHE A 83 -4.35 10.69 4.00
CA PHE A 83 -4.09 10.09 5.30
C PHE A 83 -4.42 8.59 5.32
N LEU A 84 -5.57 8.21 4.75
CA LEU A 84 -6.00 6.83 4.70
C LEU A 84 -5.07 5.97 3.85
N MET A 85 -4.66 6.45 2.68
CA MET A 85 -3.74 5.70 1.82
C MET A 85 -2.37 5.51 2.48
N PHE A 86 -1.82 6.54 3.13
CA PHE A 86 -0.57 6.42 3.87
C PHE A 86 -0.69 5.50 5.09
N LEU A 87 -1.83 5.52 5.79
CA LEU A 87 -2.10 4.60 6.89
C LEU A 87 -2.10 3.15 6.41
N LEU A 88 -2.83 2.87 5.33
CA LEU A 88 -2.90 1.52 4.73
C LEU A 88 -1.54 1.05 4.22
N LEU A 89 -0.78 1.94 3.55
CA LEU A 89 0.59 1.65 3.13
C LEU A 89 1.47 1.27 4.33
N THR A 90 1.43 2.08 5.39
CA THR A 90 2.24 1.86 6.59
C THR A 90 1.94 0.50 7.21
N ILE A 91 0.65 0.19 7.39
CA ILE A 91 0.22 -1.09 7.97
C ILE A 91 0.66 -2.24 7.08
N SER A 92 0.48 -2.12 5.77
CA SER A 92 0.89 -3.14 4.81
C SER A 92 2.39 -3.42 4.88
N VAL A 93 3.23 -2.39 4.89
CA VAL A 93 4.70 -2.52 4.99
C VAL A 93 5.10 -3.15 6.33
N LEU A 94 4.49 -2.72 7.45
CA LEU A 94 4.78 -3.27 8.77
C LEU A 94 4.45 -4.76 8.84
N ILE A 95 3.26 -5.13 8.37
CA ILE A 95 2.78 -6.53 8.35
C ILE A 95 3.62 -7.36 7.40
N GLY A 96 3.90 -6.89 6.19
CA GLY A 96 4.74 -7.60 5.22
C GLY A 96 6.15 -7.84 5.77
N THR A 97 6.76 -6.84 6.40
CA THR A 97 8.10 -6.99 6.99
C THR A 97 8.08 -7.93 8.20
N PHE A 98 7.00 -7.92 8.98
CA PHE A 98 6.81 -8.91 10.05
C PHE A 98 6.66 -10.34 9.50
N THR A 99 5.91 -10.51 8.41
CA THR A 99 5.78 -11.80 7.71
C THR A 99 7.13 -12.29 7.18
N LEU A 100 7.95 -11.42 6.58
CA LEU A 100 9.31 -11.77 6.17
C LEU A 100 10.15 -12.27 7.35
N ARG A 101 10.08 -11.57 8.49
CA ARG A 101 10.82 -11.96 9.70
C ARG A 101 10.44 -13.34 10.22
N ILE A 102 9.15 -13.70 10.15
CA ILE A 102 8.67 -15.03 10.54
C ILE A 102 9.15 -16.09 9.55
N LEU A 103 9.05 -15.82 8.24
CA LEU A 103 9.34 -16.81 7.21
C LEU A 103 10.84 -17.11 7.04
N PHE A 104 11.71 -16.14 7.32
CA PHE A 104 13.17 -16.24 7.06
C PHE A 104 14.04 -16.21 8.33
N GLU A 105 13.45 -16.59 9.47
CA GLU A 105 14.07 -16.91 10.77
C GLU A 105 15.35 -16.09 11.09
N ASN A 106 15.18 -14.91 11.70
CA ASN A 106 16.22 -14.07 12.33
C ASN A 106 17.49 -13.69 11.51
N SER A 107 17.55 -13.96 10.21
CA SER A 107 18.64 -13.51 9.32
C SER A 107 18.58 -12.02 8.95
N ILE A 108 17.52 -11.33 9.38
CA ILE A 108 17.35 -9.89 9.17
C ILE A 108 18.06 -9.16 10.31
N ASP A 109 19.36 -8.91 10.13
CA ASP A 109 20.10 -7.96 10.97
C ASP A 109 19.31 -6.64 11.09
N ASN A 110 19.40 -6.00 12.26
CA ASN A 110 18.73 -4.73 12.59
C ASN A 110 18.92 -3.59 11.54
N PHE A 111 19.80 -3.79 10.56
CA PHE A 111 20.05 -2.95 9.39
C PHE A 111 18.88 -2.86 8.37
N SER A 112 17.82 -3.66 8.51
CA SER A 112 16.85 -3.84 7.42
C SER A 112 15.48 -3.14 7.60
N TYR A 113 14.95 -3.00 8.82
CA TYR A 113 13.55 -2.52 8.99
C TYR A 113 13.38 -1.02 8.66
N LEU A 114 14.29 -0.19 9.17
CA LEU A 114 14.25 1.27 8.99
C LEU A 114 14.61 1.66 7.56
N ASN A 115 15.55 0.94 6.94
CA ASN A 115 15.89 1.09 5.52
C ASN A 115 14.76 0.60 4.61
N THR A 116 14.07 -0.50 4.95
CA THR A 116 12.89 -0.97 4.22
C THR A 116 11.79 0.09 4.27
N LEU A 117 11.46 0.61 5.46
CA LEU A 117 10.50 1.72 5.60
C LEU A 117 10.93 2.95 4.79
N LEU A 118 12.20 3.34 4.85
CA LEU A 118 12.73 4.50 4.12
C LEU A 118 12.59 4.32 2.60
N ILE A 119 12.97 3.17 2.06
CA ILE A 119 12.84 2.85 0.63
C ILE A 119 11.35 2.86 0.23
N PHE A 120 10.48 2.26 1.05
CA PHE A 120 9.04 2.24 0.77
C PHE A 120 8.40 3.64 0.84
N TYR A 121 8.79 4.50 1.78
CA TYR A 121 8.25 5.86 1.84
C TYR A 121 8.83 6.79 0.77
N VAL A 122 10.11 6.64 0.40
CA VAL A 122 10.74 7.48 -0.62
C VAL A 122 10.25 7.10 -2.03
N PHE A 123 10.19 5.81 -2.35
CA PHE A 123 9.76 5.36 -3.68
C PHE A 123 8.25 5.13 -3.78
N GLY A 124 7.62 4.57 -2.73
CA GLY A 124 6.18 4.33 -2.70
C GLY A 124 5.37 5.57 -2.31
N GLY A 125 5.90 6.45 -1.45
CA GLY A 125 5.12 7.58 -0.92
C GLY A 125 4.62 8.55 -1.99
N VAL A 126 5.37 8.75 -3.09
CA VAL A 126 4.92 9.62 -4.20
C VAL A 126 3.67 9.03 -4.87
N GLN A 127 3.67 7.73 -5.17
CA GLN A 127 2.51 7.08 -5.80
C GLN A 127 1.31 7.07 -4.84
N THR A 128 1.55 6.81 -3.55
CA THR A 128 0.52 6.79 -2.50
C THR A 128 -0.12 8.17 -2.33
N LEU A 129 0.66 9.24 -2.46
CA LEU A 129 0.15 10.61 -2.45
C LEU A 129 -0.83 10.85 -3.61
N PHE A 130 -0.48 10.44 -4.83
CA PHE A 130 -1.36 10.61 -6.00
C PHE A 130 -2.64 9.77 -5.89
N VAL A 131 -2.53 8.51 -5.44
CA VAL A 131 -3.71 7.66 -5.20
C VAL A 131 -4.58 8.23 -4.08
N GLY A 132 -3.98 8.77 -3.02
CA GLY A 132 -4.67 9.44 -1.91
C GLY A 132 -5.40 10.71 -2.33
N LEU A 133 -4.77 11.56 -3.15
CA LEU A 133 -5.42 12.73 -3.76
C LEU A 133 -6.59 12.33 -4.64
N TRP A 134 -6.40 11.35 -5.52
CA TRP A 134 -7.46 10.82 -6.38
C TRP A 134 -8.62 10.26 -5.57
N LEU A 135 -8.33 9.48 -4.52
CA LEU A 135 -9.33 8.94 -3.62
C LEU A 135 -10.12 10.05 -2.93
N GLY A 136 -9.44 11.08 -2.43
CA GLY A 136 -10.09 12.21 -1.77
C GLY A 136 -11.01 13.01 -2.70
N VAL A 137 -10.61 13.21 -3.96
CA VAL A 137 -11.49 13.82 -4.99
C VAL A 137 -12.72 12.95 -5.22
N LYS A 138 -12.56 11.63 -5.31
CA LYS A 138 -13.68 10.70 -5.51
C LYS A 138 -14.61 10.64 -4.30
N LEU A 139 -14.09 10.63 -3.08
CA LEU A 139 -14.89 10.71 -1.85
C LEU A 139 -15.74 11.98 -1.83
N ASN A 140 -15.16 13.13 -2.18
CA ASN A 140 -15.89 14.39 -2.29
C ASN A 140 -16.99 14.35 -3.36
N GLN A 141 -16.80 13.63 -4.47
CA GLN A 141 -17.84 13.44 -5.50
C GLN A 141 -18.99 12.55 -5.01
N LEU A 142 -18.68 11.51 -4.22
CA LEU A 142 -19.70 10.59 -3.69
C LEU A 142 -20.53 11.19 -2.56
N LEU A 143 -19.96 12.13 -1.81
CA LEU A 143 -20.59 12.74 -0.64
C LEU A 143 -21.36 14.02 -0.97
N LYS A 144 -21.28 14.53 -2.20
CA LYS A 144 -22.17 15.58 -2.71
C LYS A 144 -23.53 14.98 -3.03
#